data_AF-A0A8J9ZQQ8-F1
#
_entry.id   AF-A0A8J9ZQQ8-F1
#
_cell.length_a   1.000
_cell.length_b   1.000
_cell.length_c   1.000
_cell.angle_alpha   90.00
_cell.angle_beta   90.00
_cell.angle_gamma   90.00
#
_symmetry.space_group_name_H-M   'P 1'
#
loop_
_entity.id
_entity.type
_entity.pdbx_description
1 polymer ?
#
loop_
_entity_poly.entity_id
_entity_poly.type
_entity_poly.pdbx_seq_one_letter_code
_entity_poly.pdbx_strand_id
1 'polypeptide(L)'
;MWNGSNTNSQMRNESSLLWNARDCKSQRSTECPGNLTVATPSNTATATDGDDATISQPKRRRVEVDEVSEKRLEIQRLEAEVERLKQTAVVWHQESVRMACQRVQLREEHAYICGKMEALNAREREIVEMDKKWSKILDQKGFARTKVSDNPTTVSMMESKGETWYRRRNLSKDCLVSINGGEDGAAVAAFGVMVDLAPFEQIDKMMSSYKKGMYWQLKFNSLTKKYEASDEHLETSLAAKINGQLSRRKYQFQCKTLSSVFDPTKKVYVPRHSYIDGVKFRQPRLVSNSKLQAMTKAIDIGHIHPVPGHVGATRPLVSLVYMIVDLHLSVSHLVEELRWFKGKENHFIFCFADDGTPETKEASMSVGTLSCWNFNGRVRSSKYQYNLHIVNDSEKAPIFRELWGEHGFQMKLLEARPHTIAGKLCTFEFRAGGDESWVATALGETSASATYPSP
;
A
#
# COMPACT_ATOMS: atom_id res chain seq x y z
N MET A 1 2.66 -49.98 -4.41
CA MET A 1 2.47 -50.78 -3.18
C MET A 1 3.13 -49.97 -2.05
N TRP A 2 2.39 -49.18 -1.25
CA TRP A 2 1.67 -49.58 0.00
C TRP A 2 2.57 -50.49 0.86
N ASN A 3 2.92 -50.23 2.14
CA ASN A 3 2.43 -49.38 3.23
C ASN A 3 3.62 -49.06 4.17
N GLY A 4 3.66 -47.98 4.97
CA GLY A 4 2.91 -47.76 6.23
C GLY A 4 3.50 -48.60 7.37
N SER A 5 3.75 -48.19 8.61
CA SER A 5 3.24 -47.11 9.47
C SER A 5 4.02 -47.19 10.81
N ASN A 6 4.11 -46.09 11.59
CA ASN A 6 3.99 -46.02 13.07
C ASN A 6 4.63 -44.72 13.61
N THR A 7 3.86 -43.72 14.05
CA THR A 7 3.18 -43.51 15.35
C THR A 7 4.09 -43.03 16.49
N ASN A 8 3.79 -41.83 17.02
CA ASN A 8 3.72 -41.47 18.45
C ASN A 8 3.24 -40.01 18.56
N SER A 9 1.96 -39.78 18.91
CA SER A 9 1.41 -39.58 20.27
C SER A 9 1.86 -38.25 20.92
N GLN A 10 1.02 -37.21 20.92
CA GLN A 10 0.12 -36.86 22.03
C GLN A 10 0.83 -36.71 23.39
N MET A 11 0.92 -35.46 23.86
CA MET A 11 0.75 -35.13 25.27
C MET A 11 -0.26 -34.00 25.40
N ARG A 12 -1.37 -34.31 26.09
CA ARG A 12 -2.26 -33.37 26.78
C ARG A 12 -1.82 -33.26 28.24
N ASN A 13 -2.16 -32.13 28.85
CA ASN A 13 -2.63 -31.88 30.23
C ASN A 13 -2.00 -30.60 30.78
N GLU A 14 -2.79 -29.53 30.91
CA GLU A 14 -3.64 -29.19 32.07
C GLU A 14 -2.83 -28.65 33.26
N SER A 15 -3.03 -27.37 33.55
CA SER A 15 -2.97 -26.85 34.91
C SER A 15 -3.69 -25.50 34.98
N SER A 16 -4.90 -25.58 35.52
CA SER A 16 -5.71 -24.53 36.12
C SER A 16 -5.04 -23.98 37.39
N LEU A 17 -5.20 -22.67 37.66
CA LEU A 17 -5.15 -22.03 38.99
C LEU A 17 -5.81 -20.64 38.82
N LEU A 18 -7.12 -20.49 39.02
CA LEU A 18 -7.75 -20.08 40.29
C LEU A 18 -7.04 -18.93 41.01
N TRP A 19 -7.55 -17.70 40.82
CA TRP A 19 -7.64 -16.68 41.87
C TRP A 19 -9.04 -16.08 41.84
N ASN A 20 -9.69 -16.09 43.00
CA ASN A 20 -11.06 -15.66 43.26
C ASN A 20 -11.04 -14.62 44.39
N ALA A 21 -12.01 -13.70 44.32
CA ALA A 21 -12.62 -12.91 45.41
C ALA A 21 -11.90 -11.65 45.95
N ARG A 22 -12.53 -10.48 45.77
CA ARG A 22 -13.45 -9.81 46.74
C ARG A 22 -13.83 -8.41 46.21
N ASP A 23 -15.11 -8.20 45.90
CA ASP A 23 -16.13 -7.53 46.73
C ASP A 23 -15.96 -6.01 46.88
N CYS A 24 -16.88 -5.26 46.25
CA CYS A 24 -17.46 -4.06 46.88
C CYS A 24 -18.82 -3.76 46.21
N LYS A 25 -19.89 -4.29 46.82
CA LYS A 25 -21.25 -3.78 46.69
C LYS A 25 -21.39 -2.53 47.55
N SER A 26 -21.97 -1.46 47.01
CA SER A 26 -22.85 -0.60 47.80
C SER A 26 -24.00 -0.10 46.95
N GLN A 27 -25.19 -0.63 47.24
CA GLN A 27 -26.47 -0.04 46.90
C GLN A 27 -26.65 1.28 47.68
N ARG A 28 -27.28 2.28 47.05
CA ARG A 28 -28.31 3.09 47.70
C ARG A 28 -29.18 3.79 46.64
N SER A 29 -30.42 3.32 46.58
CA SER A 29 -31.60 4.03 46.11
C SER A 29 -31.90 5.25 46.98
N THR A 30 -32.46 6.32 46.41
CA THR A 30 -33.81 6.84 46.76
C THR A 30 -34.15 8.11 45.96
N GLU A 31 -35.35 8.07 45.37
CA GLU A 31 -36.36 9.15 45.31
C GLU A 31 -36.26 10.28 44.27
N CYS A 32 -37.24 10.25 43.34
CA CYS A 32 -37.87 11.40 42.68
C CYS A 32 -38.69 12.22 43.70
N PRO A 33 -39.06 13.49 43.45
CA PRO A 33 -40.09 13.89 42.47
C PRO A 33 -39.70 15.20 41.73
N GLY A 34 -40.41 15.78 40.76
CA GLY A 34 -41.72 15.59 40.16
C GLY A 34 -41.91 16.70 39.09
N ASN A 35 -42.84 16.47 38.17
CA ASN A 35 -43.24 17.38 37.09
C ASN A 35 -43.73 18.75 37.59
N LEU A 36 -43.53 19.80 36.79
CA LEU A 36 -44.51 20.88 36.64
C LEU A 36 -44.33 21.67 35.34
N THR A 37 -45.35 21.53 34.49
CA THR A 37 -45.76 22.37 33.37
C THR A 37 -45.94 23.84 33.77
N VAL A 38 -45.49 24.78 32.93
CA VAL A 38 -45.88 26.19 33.02
C VAL A 38 -46.57 26.59 31.71
N ALA A 39 -47.87 26.84 31.82
CA ALA A 39 -48.71 27.49 30.83
C ALA A 39 -48.68 29.02 31.02
N THR A 40 -48.87 29.73 29.91
CA THR A 40 -49.19 31.16 29.80
C THR A 40 -50.43 31.54 30.61
N PRO A 41 -50.56 32.83 30.97
CA PRO A 41 -51.84 33.46 30.65
C PRO A 41 -51.74 34.89 30.08
N SER A 42 -52.65 35.11 29.14
CA SER A 42 -53.28 36.37 28.74
C SER A 42 -53.96 37.08 29.91
N ASN A 43 -53.94 38.41 29.94
CA ASN A 43 -54.87 39.19 30.75
C ASN A 43 -55.56 40.26 29.91
N THR A 44 -56.89 40.21 29.96
CA THR A 44 -57.86 41.18 29.45
C THR A 44 -58.57 41.86 30.63
N ALA A 45 -58.86 43.16 30.43
CA ALA A 45 -60.04 43.91 30.89
C ALA A 45 -60.07 44.58 32.30
N THR A 46 -60.19 45.93 32.25
CA THR A 46 -61.20 46.83 32.90
C THR A 46 -61.56 46.67 34.39
N ALA A 47 -61.85 47.68 35.21
CA ALA A 47 -62.03 49.15 35.12
C ALA A 47 -62.20 49.72 36.56
N THR A 48 -62.43 51.04 36.65
CA THR A 48 -63.08 51.86 37.71
C THR A 48 -62.20 52.65 38.70
N ASP A 49 -62.14 53.96 38.40
CA ASP A 49 -62.52 55.15 39.19
C ASP A 49 -62.08 55.36 40.64
N GLY A 50 -61.63 56.60 40.88
CA GLY A 50 -61.48 57.18 42.22
C GLY A 50 -60.60 58.43 42.20
N ASP A 51 -61.23 59.60 42.16
CA ASP A 51 -60.65 60.94 42.23
C ASP A 51 -59.70 61.16 43.43
N ASP A 52 -58.73 62.06 43.29
CA ASP A 52 -58.74 63.40 43.92
C ASP A 52 -57.33 63.95 44.24
N ALA A 53 -57.22 65.28 44.18
CA ALA A 53 -56.24 66.16 44.81
C ALA A 53 -54.74 66.14 44.40
N THR A 54 -54.44 66.93 43.37
CA THR A 54 -53.46 68.04 43.34
C THR A 54 -52.46 68.17 44.51
N ILE A 55 -51.16 67.87 44.32
CA ILE A 55 -50.05 68.64 44.93
C ILE A 55 -48.88 68.81 43.94
N SER A 56 -48.69 70.09 43.59
CA SER A 56 -47.55 70.71 42.94
C SER A 56 -46.20 70.38 43.61
N GLN A 57 -45.27 69.75 42.89
CA GLN A 57 -43.82 70.06 42.93
C GLN A 57 -43.13 69.61 41.62
N PRO A 58 -42.82 70.53 40.68
CA PRO A 58 -41.90 70.26 39.59
C PRO A 58 -40.52 70.81 39.94
N LYS A 59 -39.47 69.98 39.84
CA LYS A 59 -38.13 70.30 39.28
C LYS A 59 -36.94 69.45 39.78
N ARG A 60 -37.06 68.57 40.78
CA ARG A 60 -35.93 67.71 41.19
C ARG A 60 -35.89 66.30 40.57
N ARG A 61 -37.03 65.71 40.19
CA ARG A 61 -37.07 64.34 39.62
C ARG A 61 -36.65 64.19 38.16
N ARG A 62 -36.60 65.27 37.37
CA ARG A 62 -36.21 65.19 35.94
C ARG A 62 -34.70 65.00 35.76
N VAL A 63 -33.90 65.64 36.61
CA VAL A 63 -32.42 65.58 36.53
C VAL A 63 -31.89 64.19 36.90
N GLU A 64 -32.49 63.50 37.88
CA GLU A 64 -32.09 62.13 38.25
C GLU A 64 -32.43 61.09 37.17
N VAL A 65 -33.52 61.29 36.42
CA VAL A 65 -33.90 60.36 35.33
C VAL A 65 -32.97 60.50 34.14
N ASP A 66 -32.55 61.74 33.83
CA ASP A 66 -31.60 62.02 32.75
C ASP A 66 -30.20 61.46 33.09
N GLU A 67 -29.71 61.61 34.34
CA GLU A 67 -28.44 61.01 34.79
C GLU A 67 -28.45 59.47 34.77
N VAL A 68 -29.58 58.84 35.12
CA VAL A 68 -29.71 57.38 35.06
C VAL A 68 -29.73 56.89 33.61
N SER A 69 -30.31 57.67 32.69
CA SER A 69 -30.32 57.34 31.26
C SER A 69 -28.92 57.44 30.63
N GLU A 70 -28.15 58.47 30.98
CA GLU A 70 -26.76 58.64 30.53
C GLU A 70 -25.86 57.52 31.06
N LYS A 71 -26.00 57.16 32.35
CA LYS A 71 -25.25 56.03 32.93
C LYS A 71 -25.58 54.69 32.26
N ARG A 72 -26.83 54.47 31.84
CA ARG A 72 -27.22 53.26 31.09
C ARG A 72 -26.59 53.21 29.70
N LEU A 73 -26.55 54.33 28.99
CA LEU A 73 -25.88 54.41 27.69
C LEU A 73 -24.37 54.18 27.82
N GLU A 74 -23.74 54.71 28.87
CA GLU A 74 -22.31 54.48 29.12
C GLU A 74 -22.02 53.02 29.49
N ILE A 75 -22.89 52.37 30.27
CA ILE A 75 -22.78 50.93 30.55
C ILE A 75 -22.89 50.11 29.25
N GLN A 76 -23.87 50.40 28.40
CA GLN A 76 -24.01 49.69 27.11
C GLN A 76 -22.79 49.89 26.21
N ARG A 77 -22.21 51.08 26.21
CA ARG A 77 -20.98 51.38 25.47
C ARG A 77 -19.79 50.58 26.00
N LEU A 78 -19.63 50.51 27.32
CA LEU A 78 -18.57 49.74 27.97
C LEU A 78 -18.75 48.23 27.75
N GLU A 79 -19.98 47.72 27.79
CA GLU A 79 -20.28 46.31 27.48
C GLU A 79 -19.91 45.96 26.03
N ALA A 80 -20.26 46.81 25.07
CA ALA A 80 -19.88 46.64 23.67
C ALA A 80 -18.36 46.66 23.48
N GLU A 81 -17.64 47.54 24.18
CA GLU A 81 -16.18 47.62 24.10
C GLU A 81 -15.51 46.40 24.75
N VAL A 82 -16.02 45.91 25.88
CA VAL A 82 -15.55 44.66 26.51
C VAL A 82 -15.72 43.48 25.55
N GLU A 83 -16.85 43.40 24.85
CA GLU A 83 -17.09 42.31 23.90
C GLU A 83 -16.16 42.40 22.68
N ARG A 84 -15.89 43.60 22.17
CA ARG A 84 -14.89 43.85 21.12
C ARG A 84 -13.48 43.42 21.56
N LEU A 85 -13.10 43.72 22.81
CA LEU A 85 -11.80 43.32 23.37
C LEU A 85 -11.68 41.81 23.55
N LYS A 86 -12.75 41.12 23.97
CA LYS A 86 -12.76 39.65 24.04
C LYS A 86 -12.57 39.02 22.66
N GLN A 87 -13.29 39.51 21.65
CA GLN A 87 -13.13 39.01 20.27
C GLN A 87 -11.71 39.21 19.77
N THR A 88 -11.11 40.38 20.04
CA THR A 88 -9.72 40.67 19.68
C THR A 88 -8.76 39.71 20.40
N ALA A 89 -8.95 39.46 21.70
CA ALA A 89 -8.12 38.52 22.47
C ALA A 89 -8.20 37.08 21.94
N VAL A 90 -9.39 36.62 21.51
CA VAL A 90 -9.56 35.30 20.89
C VAL A 90 -8.76 35.19 19.59
N VAL A 91 -8.80 36.20 18.73
CA VAL A 91 -8.03 36.23 17.47
C VAL A 91 -6.53 36.19 17.75
N TRP A 92 -6.05 36.99 18.70
CA TRP A 92 -4.65 36.98 19.12
C TRP A 92 -4.21 35.63 19.69
N HIS A 93 -5.06 34.97 20.48
CA HIS A 93 -4.76 33.65 21.02
C HIS A 93 -4.69 32.59 19.90
N GLN A 94 -5.66 32.59 18.97
CA GLN A 94 -5.66 31.69 17.82
C GLN A 94 -4.40 31.84 16.97
N GLU A 95 -3.99 33.09 16.69
CA GLU A 95 -2.78 33.37 15.91
C GLU A 95 -1.50 32.94 16.65
N SER A 96 -1.43 33.17 17.97
CA SER A 96 -0.32 32.69 18.79
C SER A 96 -0.21 31.16 18.79
N VAL A 97 -1.33 30.45 18.89
CA VAL A 97 -1.38 28.99 18.81
C VAL A 97 -0.95 28.51 17.42
N ARG A 98 -1.44 29.15 16.35
CA ARG A 98 -1.05 28.84 14.97
C ARG A 98 0.46 28.94 14.77
N MET A 99 1.07 30.03 15.24
CA MET A 99 2.52 30.24 15.18
C MET A 99 3.32 29.26 16.06
N ALA A 100 2.77 28.82 17.20
CA ALA A 100 3.38 27.78 18.01
C ALA A 100 3.36 26.41 17.29
N CYS A 101 2.23 26.03 16.70
CA CYS A 101 2.11 24.79 15.91
C CYS A 101 3.07 24.78 14.72
N GLN A 102 3.18 25.89 13.98
CA GLN A 102 4.11 25.98 12.85
C GLN A 102 5.58 25.80 13.28
N ARG A 103 5.96 26.31 14.46
CA ARG A 103 7.32 26.12 15.01
C ARG A 103 7.58 24.67 15.42
N VAL A 104 6.58 23.96 15.94
CA VAL A 104 6.70 22.52 16.26
C VAL A 104 6.88 21.72 14.97
N GLN A 105 6.07 21.99 13.95
CA GLN A 105 6.18 21.30 12.65
C GLN A 105 7.56 21.51 12.00
N LEU A 106 8.09 22.74 11.99
CA LEU A 106 9.42 23.00 11.47
C LEU A 106 10.54 22.28 12.26
N ARG A 107 10.38 22.11 13.58
CA ARG A 107 11.33 21.34 14.39
C ARG A 107 11.29 19.85 14.06
N GLU A 108 10.12 19.29 13.83
CA GLU A 108 9.95 17.89 13.42
C GLU A 108 10.54 17.64 12.03
N GLU A 109 10.30 18.54 11.07
CA GLU A 109 10.90 18.48 9.74
C GLU A 109 12.44 18.58 9.81
N HIS A 110 12.97 19.49 10.63
CA HIS A 110 14.41 19.61 10.84
C HIS A 110 15.00 18.34 11.48
N ALA A 111 14.34 17.77 12.49
CA ALA A 111 14.77 16.52 13.12
C ALA A 111 14.77 15.34 12.13
N TYR A 112 13.76 15.27 11.26
CA TYR A 112 13.68 14.28 10.19
C TYR A 112 14.82 14.42 9.18
N ILE A 113 15.14 15.66 8.75
CA ILE A 113 16.24 15.94 7.83
C ILE A 113 17.58 15.56 8.48
N CYS A 114 17.81 15.93 9.74
CA CYS A 114 19.01 15.55 10.49
C CYS A 114 19.17 14.03 10.57
N GLY A 115 18.10 13.29 10.92
CA GLY A 115 18.15 11.82 10.96
C GLY A 115 18.46 11.19 9.60
N LYS A 116 17.94 11.75 8.51
CA LYS A 116 18.31 11.32 7.15
C LYS A 116 19.77 11.59 6.81
N MET A 117 20.29 12.76 7.18
CA MET A 117 21.71 13.09 6.98
C MET A 117 22.62 12.15 7.76
N GLU A 118 22.28 11.82 9.01
CA GLU A 118 23.04 10.86 9.82
C GLU A 118 23.06 9.46 9.20
N ALA A 119 21.91 8.98 8.70
CA ALA A 119 21.83 7.70 8.00
C ALA A 119 22.65 7.68 6.70
N LEU A 120 22.65 8.77 5.93
CA LEU A 120 23.49 8.91 4.73
C LEU A 120 24.98 8.92 5.09
N ASN A 121 25.37 9.65 6.14
CA ASN A 121 26.76 9.67 6.62
C ASN A 121 27.21 8.31 7.19
N ALA A 122 26.30 7.53 7.79
CA ALA A 122 26.59 6.15 8.19
C ALA A 122 26.86 5.26 6.98
N ARG A 123 26.02 5.35 5.94
CA ARG A 123 26.18 4.59 4.70
C ARG A 123 27.45 4.99 3.93
N GLU A 124 27.79 6.28 3.91
CA GLU A 124 29.05 6.75 3.34
C GLU A 124 30.26 6.14 4.07
N ARG A 125 30.24 6.09 5.41
CA ARG A 125 31.28 5.44 6.19
C ARG A 125 31.41 3.95 5.89
N GLU A 126 30.29 3.23 5.75
CA GLU A 126 30.30 1.81 5.34
C GLU A 126 30.92 1.62 3.95
N ILE A 127 30.58 2.49 2.99
CA ILE A 127 31.16 2.45 1.65
C ILE A 127 32.66 2.70 1.70
N VAL A 128 33.11 3.70 2.46
CA VAL A 128 34.55 4.01 2.64
C VAL A 128 35.27 2.86 3.33
N GLU A 129 34.65 2.19 4.30
CA GLU A 129 35.24 1.02 4.97
C GLU A 129 35.32 -0.19 4.03
N MET A 130 34.28 -0.44 3.23
CA MET A 130 34.31 -1.46 2.19
C MET A 130 35.38 -1.16 1.15
N ASP A 131 35.50 0.09 0.70
CA ASP A 131 36.53 0.51 -0.25
C ASP A 131 37.94 0.33 0.34
N LYS A 132 38.16 0.65 1.63
CA LYS A 132 39.42 0.34 2.33
C LYS A 132 39.67 -1.16 2.44
N LYS A 133 38.64 -1.97 2.67
CA LYS A 133 38.74 -3.43 2.75
C LYS A 133 39.10 -4.03 1.38
N TRP A 134 38.43 -3.57 0.32
CA TRP A 134 38.73 -3.94 -1.06
C TRP A 134 40.11 -3.46 -1.48
N SER A 135 40.48 -2.23 -1.16
CA SER A 135 41.83 -1.70 -1.38
C SER A 135 42.89 -2.55 -0.68
N LYS A 136 42.65 -2.99 0.57
CA LYS A 136 43.55 -3.94 1.27
C LYS A 136 43.60 -5.32 0.61
N ILE A 137 42.48 -5.85 0.13
CA ILE A 137 42.44 -7.13 -0.60
C ILE A 137 43.18 -7.01 -1.94
N LEU A 138 43.10 -5.85 -2.59
CA LEU A 138 43.80 -5.56 -3.85
C LEU A 138 45.30 -5.26 -3.62
N ASP A 139 45.66 -4.63 -2.51
CA ASP A 139 47.06 -4.42 -2.06
C ASP A 139 47.71 -5.68 -1.48
N GLN A 140 46.92 -6.69 -1.09
CA GLN A 140 47.41 -8.05 -0.81
C GLN A 140 47.99 -8.77 -2.04
N LYS A 141 48.16 -8.07 -3.18
CA LYS A 141 49.16 -8.43 -4.22
C LYS A 141 50.58 -8.65 -3.67
N GLY A 142 50.89 -8.19 -2.45
CA GLY A 142 52.10 -8.56 -1.71
C GLY A 142 52.07 -9.95 -1.04
N PHE A 143 50.92 -10.41 -0.55
CA PHE A 143 50.79 -11.70 0.15
C PHE A 143 50.57 -12.89 -0.80
N ALA A 144 50.08 -12.63 -2.00
CA ALA A 144 50.11 -13.60 -3.09
C ALA A 144 51.54 -13.85 -3.61
N ARG A 145 52.59 -13.17 -3.12
CA ARG A 145 53.98 -13.51 -3.44
C ARG A 145 54.61 -14.49 -2.44
N THR A 146 54.09 -14.63 -1.22
CA THR A 146 54.69 -15.49 -0.18
C THR A 146 54.00 -16.85 -0.01
N LYS A 147 52.76 -17.03 -0.47
CA LYS A 147 52.15 -18.37 -0.64
C LYS A 147 52.25 -18.93 -2.06
N VAL A 148 52.89 -18.18 -2.97
CA VAL A 148 53.28 -18.63 -4.32
C VAL A 148 54.78 -18.99 -4.30
N SER A 149 55.29 -19.48 -3.17
CA SER A 149 56.54 -20.26 -3.18
C SER A 149 56.32 -21.67 -3.72
N ASP A 150 55.08 -22.18 -3.66
CA ASP A 150 54.77 -23.57 -4.01
C ASP A 150 53.87 -23.68 -5.25
N ASN A 151 53.44 -22.56 -5.82
CA ASN A 151 52.77 -22.55 -7.12
C ASN A 151 53.62 -21.79 -8.14
N PRO A 152 53.79 -22.34 -9.35
CA PRO A 152 54.69 -21.79 -10.35
C PRO A 152 54.28 -20.36 -10.72
N THR A 153 55.19 -19.39 -10.50
CA THR A 153 55.08 -18.02 -11.02
C THR A 153 55.01 -18.03 -12.55
N THR A 154 54.52 -16.93 -13.14
CA THR A 154 54.39 -16.72 -14.60
C THR A 154 55.68 -16.99 -15.39
N VAL A 155 56.84 -16.86 -14.74
CA VAL A 155 58.15 -17.23 -15.30
C VAL A 155 58.32 -18.76 -15.34
N SER A 156 58.02 -19.48 -14.25
CA SER A 156 58.00 -20.95 -14.26
C SER A 156 56.87 -21.57 -15.09
N MET A 157 55.78 -20.85 -15.39
CA MET A 157 54.78 -21.26 -16.40
C MET A 157 55.27 -21.08 -17.84
N MET A 158 56.19 -20.15 -18.09
CA MET A 158 56.86 -20.00 -19.39
C MET A 158 58.00 -21.02 -19.56
N GLU A 159 58.64 -21.44 -18.48
CA GLU A 159 59.71 -22.44 -18.47
C GLU A 159 59.21 -23.89 -18.33
N SER A 160 57.97 -24.11 -17.85
CA SER A 160 57.35 -25.43 -17.82
C SER A 160 56.97 -25.89 -19.24
N LYS A 161 57.92 -26.52 -19.91
CA LYS A 161 57.69 -27.35 -21.10
C LYS A 161 56.77 -28.54 -20.73
N GLY A 162 55.47 -28.32 -20.56
CA GLY A 162 54.58 -29.44 -20.25
C GLY A 162 53.12 -29.15 -19.90
N GLU A 163 52.73 -27.91 -19.57
CA GLU A 163 51.31 -27.64 -19.34
C GLU A 163 50.58 -27.42 -20.66
N THR A 164 50.04 -28.53 -21.17
CA THR A 164 49.25 -28.57 -22.40
C THR A 164 48.19 -27.48 -22.37
N TRP A 165 48.02 -26.77 -23.48
CA TRP A 165 46.98 -25.76 -23.70
C TRP A 165 45.58 -26.21 -23.20
N TYR A 166 45.33 -27.52 -23.27
CA TYR A 166 44.13 -28.18 -22.76
C TYR A 166 43.91 -27.96 -21.25
N ARG A 167 44.95 -28.05 -20.40
CA ARG A 167 44.83 -27.92 -18.95
C ARG A 167 44.48 -26.49 -18.52
N ARG A 168 45.12 -25.49 -19.15
CA ARG A 168 44.80 -24.07 -18.94
C ARG A 168 43.36 -23.76 -19.34
N ARG A 169 42.88 -24.33 -20.45
CA ARG A 169 41.50 -24.18 -20.90
C ARG A 169 40.49 -24.76 -19.90
N ASN A 170 40.78 -25.91 -19.29
CA ASN A 170 39.91 -26.51 -18.28
C ASN A 170 39.90 -25.69 -16.99
N LEU A 171 41.05 -25.20 -16.51
CA LEU A 171 41.09 -24.31 -15.34
C LEU A 171 40.28 -23.03 -15.55
N SER A 172 40.39 -22.40 -16.72
CA SER A 172 39.56 -21.22 -17.05
C SER A 172 38.07 -21.57 -17.13
N LYS A 173 37.72 -22.75 -17.66
CA LYS A 173 36.33 -23.24 -17.67
C LYS A 173 35.81 -23.39 -16.23
N ASP A 174 36.57 -24.05 -15.36
CA ASP A 174 36.15 -24.34 -13.98
C ASP A 174 35.98 -23.06 -13.16
N CYS A 175 36.88 -22.08 -13.34
CA CYS A 175 36.74 -20.74 -12.77
C CYS A 175 35.45 -20.04 -13.25
N LEU A 176 35.17 -20.05 -14.55
CA LEU A 176 33.96 -19.42 -15.09
C LEU A 176 32.68 -20.12 -14.62
N VAL A 177 32.70 -21.44 -14.46
CA VAL A 177 31.60 -22.23 -13.87
C VAL A 177 31.37 -21.83 -12.42
N SER A 178 32.43 -21.72 -11.63
CA SER A 178 32.35 -21.33 -10.23
C SER A 178 31.81 -19.91 -10.05
N ILE A 179 32.29 -18.95 -10.86
CA ILE A 179 31.90 -17.53 -10.75
C ILE A 179 30.46 -17.32 -11.19
N ASN A 180 30.03 -17.99 -12.27
CA ASN A 180 28.73 -17.73 -12.90
C ASN A 180 27.65 -18.76 -12.53
N GLY A 181 27.85 -19.51 -11.44
CA GLY A 181 26.83 -20.40 -10.88
C GLY A 181 26.48 -21.61 -11.74
N GLY A 182 27.43 -22.13 -12.52
CA GLY A 182 27.26 -23.35 -13.33
C GLY A 182 27.71 -23.20 -14.79
N GLU A 183 27.68 -24.31 -15.53
CA GLU A 183 28.14 -24.37 -16.94
C GLU A 183 27.34 -23.48 -17.88
N ASP A 184 26.06 -23.27 -17.61
CA ASP A 184 25.19 -22.41 -18.43
C ASP A 184 25.57 -20.93 -18.25
N GLY A 185 25.73 -20.46 -17.01
CA GLY A 185 26.17 -19.10 -16.72
C GLY A 185 27.58 -18.83 -17.22
N ALA A 186 28.49 -19.82 -17.10
CA ALA A 186 29.84 -19.74 -17.62
C ALA A 186 29.87 -19.51 -19.15
N ALA A 187 29.01 -20.23 -19.88
CA ALA A 187 28.93 -20.12 -21.33
C ALA A 187 28.37 -18.76 -21.78
N VAL A 188 27.38 -18.22 -21.06
CA VAL A 188 26.82 -16.89 -21.35
C VAL A 188 27.84 -15.80 -21.03
N ALA A 189 28.52 -15.85 -19.89
CA ALA A 189 29.55 -14.89 -19.51
C ALA A 189 30.74 -14.92 -20.49
N ALA A 190 31.20 -16.11 -20.89
CA ALA A 190 32.23 -16.24 -21.91
C ALA A 190 31.81 -15.67 -23.27
N PHE A 191 30.53 -15.85 -23.64
CA PHE A 191 29.98 -15.25 -24.85
C PHE A 191 29.93 -13.72 -24.77
N GLY A 192 29.48 -13.16 -23.65
CA GLY A 192 29.46 -11.71 -23.41
C GLY A 192 30.85 -11.10 -23.55
N VAL A 193 31.85 -11.68 -22.90
CA VAL A 193 33.26 -11.24 -23.01
C VAL A 193 33.77 -11.36 -24.44
N MET A 194 33.42 -12.41 -25.18
CA MET A 194 33.78 -12.52 -26.59
C MET A 194 33.13 -11.44 -27.45
N VAL A 195 31.86 -11.12 -27.19
CA VAL A 195 31.14 -10.07 -27.93
C VAL A 195 31.72 -8.69 -27.64
N ASP A 196 32.12 -8.43 -26.40
CA ASP A 196 32.68 -7.14 -25.98
C ASP A 196 34.11 -6.92 -26.48
N LEU A 197 34.91 -7.99 -26.61
CA LEU A 197 36.33 -7.89 -26.94
C LEU A 197 36.66 -8.16 -28.41
N ALA A 198 35.81 -8.87 -29.14
CA ALA A 198 36.10 -9.22 -30.53
C ALA A 198 35.52 -8.18 -31.50
N PRO A 199 36.26 -7.84 -32.59
CA PRO A 199 35.68 -7.07 -33.69
C PRO A 199 34.45 -7.75 -34.24
N PHE A 200 33.43 -6.97 -34.61
CA PHE A 200 32.16 -7.47 -35.13
C PHE A 200 32.35 -8.52 -36.25
N GLU A 201 33.28 -8.29 -37.17
CA GLU A 201 33.61 -9.19 -38.28
C GLU A 201 34.12 -10.56 -37.84
N GLN A 202 34.82 -10.65 -36.69
CA GLN A 202 35.29 -11.92 -36.14
C GLN A 202 34.18 -12.69 -35.44
N ILE A 203 33.27 -11.97 -34.78
CA ILE A 203 32.05 -12.55 -34.19
C ILE A 203 31.17 -13.08 -35.32
N ASP A 204 30.96 -12.30 -36.37
CA ASP A 204 30.19 -12.68 -37.55
C ASP A 204 30.79 -13.93 -38.22
N LYS A 205 32.11 -13.96 -38.44
CA LYS A 205 32.81 -15.15 -38.96
C LYS A 205 32.70 -16.37 -38.03
N MET A 206 32.64 -16.17 -36.71
CA MET A 206 32.43 -17.23 -35.72
C MET A 206 30.99 -17.75 -35.74
N MET A 207 30.00 -16.88 -35.91
CA MET A 207 28.58 -17.22 -35.95
C MET A 207 28.21 -17.90 -37.27
N SER A 208 28.72 -17.38 -38.38
CA SER A 208 28.54 -17.93 -39.74
C SER A 208 29.31 -19.23 -39.99
N SER A 209 30.37 -19.53 -39.21
CA SER A 209 31.06 -20.82 -39.31
C SER A 209 30.17 -21.94 -38.76
N TYR A 210 29.61 -22.72 -39.69
CA TYR A 210 28.47 -23.64 -39.57
C TYR A 210 28.44 -24.52 -38.30
N LYS A 211 29.60 -24.98 -37.78
CA LYS A 211 29.65 -25.82 -36.57
C LYS A 211 29.47 -25.04 -35.26
N LYS A 212 29.97 -23.80 -35.18
CA LYS A 212 29.90 -22.97 -33.97
C LYS A 212 28.57 -22.23 -33.87
N GLY A 213 28.04 -21.72 -35.00
CA GLY A 213 26.69 -21.15 -35.06
C GLY A 213 25.61 -22.15 -34.63
N MET A 214 25.71 -23.40 -35.09
CA MET A 214 24.80 -24.48 -34.68
C MET A 214 24.89 -24.79 -33.18
N TYR A 215 26.09 -24.77 -32.57
CA TYR A 215 26.25 -24.97 -31.13
C TYR A 215 25.53 -23.87 -30.33
N TRP A 216 25.73 -22.60 -30.69
CA TRP A 216 25.07 -21.47 -30.03
C TRP A 216 23.56 -21.50 -30.23
N GLN A 217 23.09 -21.86 -31.42
CA GLN A 217 21.68 -22.05 -31.70
C GLN A 217 21.06 -23.13 -30.79
N LEU A 218 21.72 -24.28 -30.66
CA LEU A 218 21.28 -25.38 -29.78
C LEU A 218 21.28 -24.95 -28.31
N LYS A 219 22.34 -24.26 -27.86
CA LYS A 219 22.44 -23.75 -26.48
C LYS A 219 21.34 -22.74 -26.18
N PHE A 220 21.13 -21.76 -27.07
CA PHE A 220 20.08 -20.76 -26.93
C PHE A 220 18.69 -21.42 -26.91
N ASN A 221 18.42 -22.36 -27.82
CA ASN A 221 17.17 -23.11 -27.82
C ASN A 221 16.95 -23.91 -26.52
N SER A 222 18.02 -24.46 -25.93
CA SER A 222 17.95 -25.13 -24.63
C SER A 222 17.63 -24.15 -23.50
N LEU A 223 18.32 -23.01 -23.45
CA LEU A 223 18.07 -21.95 -22.46
C LEU A 223 16.65 -21.38 -22.59
N THR A 224 16.19 -21.10 -23.82
CA THR A 224 14.81 -20.66 -24.09
C THR A 224 13.80 -21.68 -23.58
N LYS A 225 14.03 -22.99 -23.78
CA LYS A 225 13.13 -24.03 -23.24
C LYS A 225 13.13 -24.07 -21.71
N LYS A 226 14.31 -23.92 -21.08
CA LYS A 226 14.41 -23.85 -19.61
C LYS A 226 13.67 -22.64 -19.06
N TYR A 227 13.85 -21.47 -19.69
CA TYR A 227 13.10 -20.26 -19.35
C TYR A 227 11.60 -20.44 -19.58
N GLU A 228 11.15 -20.94 -20.74
CA GLU A 228 9.72 -21.20 -21.02
C GLU A 228 9.07 -22.18 -20.01
N ALA A 229 9.87 -23.01 -19.34
CA ALA A 229 9.43 -23.93 -18.29
C ALA A 229 9.51 -23.35 -16.86
N SER A 230 10.16 -22.21 -16.67
CA SER A 230 10.34 -21.56 -15.37
C SER A 230 9.10 -20.79 -14.91
N ASP A 231 9.01 -20.55 -13.60
CA ASP A 231 7.97 -19.71 -13.00
C ASP A 231 8.16 -18.22 -13.37
N GLU A 232 9.41 -17.77 -13.50
CA GLU A 232 9.74 -16.40 -13.94
C GLU A 232 9.11 -16.06 -15.30
N HIS A 233 9.06 -17.03 -16.22
CA HIS A 233 8.41 -16.84 -17.51
C HIS A 233 6.89 -16.68 -17.40
N LEU A 234 6.27 -17.38 -16.45
CA LEU A 234 4.86 -17.28 -16.15
C LEU A 234 4.53 -15.90 -15.56
N GLU A 235 5.35 -15.43 -14.61
CA GLU A 235 5.25 -14.10 -14.00
C GLU A 235 5.42 -12.99 -15.04
N THR A 236 6.44 -13.10 -15.90
CA THR A 236 6.69 -12.14 -16.97
C THR A 236 5.49 -12.04 -17.93
N SER A 237 4.90 -13.19 -18.27
CA SER A 237 3.72 -13.25 -19.14
C SER A 237 2.48 -12.65 -18.47
N LEU A 238 2.31 -12.88 -17.16
CA LEU A 238 1.23 -12.29 -16.37
C LEU A 238 1.39 -10.77 -16.27
N ALA A 239 2.60 -10.28 -15.98
CA ALA A 239 2.91 -8.86 -15.93
C ALA A 239 2.63 -8.17 -17.27
N ALA A 240 3.02 -8.79 -18.39
CA ALA A 240 2.70 -8.26 -19.73
C ALA A 240 1.19 -8.12 -19.95
N LYS A 241 0.40 -9.08 -19.49
CA LYS A 241 -1.07 -9.05 -19.60
C LYS A 241 -1.69 -7.96 -18.71
N ILE A 242 -1.26 -7.88 -17.45
CA ILE A 242 -1.84 -6.98 -16.44
C ILE A 242 -1.43 -5.53 -16.72
N ASN A 243 -0.14 -5.26 -16.93
CA ASN A 243 0.36 -3.90 -17.16
C ASN A 243 -0.20 -3.28 -18.44
N GLY A 244 -0.44 -4.09 -19.47
CA GLY A 244 -1.10 -3.63 -20.70
C GLY A 244 -2.63 -3.58 -20.63
N GLN A 245 -3.23 -3.94 -19.48
CA GLN A 245 -4.69 -4.11 -19.30
C GLN A 245 -5.34 -4.87 -20.46
N LEU A 246 -4.69 -5.96 -20.88
CA LEU A 246 -5.03 -6.61 -22.14
C LEU A 246 -6.20 -7.58 -21.95
N SER A 247 -7.28 -7.30 -22.68
CA SER A 247 -8.38 -8.26 -22.82
C SER A 247 -7.86 -9.59 -23.38
N ARG A 248 -8.60 -10.69 -23.17
CA ARG A 248 -8.25 -12.01 -23.72
C ARG A 248 -7.87 -11.95 -25.20
N ARG A 249 -8.64 -11.21 -26.01
CA ARG A 249 -8.40 -11.06 -27.46
C ARG A 249 -7.13 -10.26 -27.74
N LYS A 250 -6.91 -9.15 -27.03
CA LYS A 250 -5.71 -8.31 -27.19
C LYS A 250 -4.44 -9.06 -26.77
N TYR A 251 -4.49 -9.78 -25.64
CA TYR A 251 -3.37 -10.58 -25.16
C TYR A 251 -3.03 -11.74 -26.11
N GLN A 252 -4.04 -12.47 -26.61
CA GLN A 252 -3.82 -13.50 -27.62
C GLN A 252 -3.22 -12.94 -28.90
N PHE A 253 -3.66 -11.74 -29.32
CA PHE A 253 -3.06 -11.06 -30.46
C PHE A 253 -1.60 -10.69 -30.20
N GLN A 254 -1.28 -10.15 -29.02
CA GLN A 254 0.11 -9.85 -28.64
C GLN A 254 0.99 -11.10 -28.60
N CYS A 255 0.50 -12.21 -28.04
CA CYS A 255 1.20 -13.49 -28.08
C CYS A 255 1.52 -13.90 -29.51
N LYS A 256 0.57 -13.72 -30.45
CA LYS A 256 0.79 -13.98 -31.87
C LYS A 256 1.81 -13.02 -32.47
N THR A 257 1.71 -11.72 -32.28
CA THR A 257 2.62 -10.74 -32.90
C THR A 257 4.04 -10.79 -32.36
N LEU A 258 4.22 -11.20 -31.09
CA LEU A 258 5.55 -11.42 -30.52
C LEU A 258 6.18 -12.72 -31.02
N SER A 259 5.38 -13.77 -31.23
CA SER A 259 5.87 -15.08 -31.67
C SER A 259 5.86 -15.29 -33.18
N SER A 260 5.24 -14.40 -33.95
CA SER A 260 5.05 -14.54 -35.40
C SER A 260 4.96 -13.21 -36.14
N VAL A 261 5.38 -13.21 -37.41
CA VAL A 261 5.25 -12.10 -38.35
C VAL A 261 4.27 -12.52 -39.45
N PHE A 262 3.39 -11.61 -39.87
CA PHE A 262 2.47 -11.88 -40.97
C PHE A 262 3.23 -11.81 -42.30
N ASP A 263 3.25 -12.91 -43.06
CA ASP A 263 3.75 -12.96 -44.42
C ASP A 263 2.60 -12.58 -45.38
N PRO A 264 2.62 -11.38 -46.00
CA PRO A 264 1.54 -10.91 -46.87
C PRO A 264 1.42 -11.73 -48.16
N THR A 265 2.52 -12.32 -48.63
CA THR A 265 2.57 -13.12 -49.86
C THR A 265 1.83 -14.44 -49.66
N LYS A 266 2.06 -15.08 -48.50
CA LYS A 266 1.41 -16.36 -48.15
C LYS A 266 0.09 -16.17 -47.40
N LYS A 267 -0.22 -14.95 -46.94
CA LYS A 267 -1.34 -14.62 -46.05
C LYS A 267 -1.36 -15.48 -44.78
N VAL A 268 -0.19 -15.83 -44.24
CA VAL A 268 -0.04 -16.70 -43.06
C VAL A 268 0.93 -16.07 -42.05
N TYR A 269 0.66 -16.26 -40.76
CA TYR A 269 1.61 -15.90 -39.70
C TYR A 269 2.74 -16.93 -39.62
N VAL A 270 3.96 -16.51 -39.91
CA VAL A 270 5.17 -17.34 -39.80
C VAL A 270 5.89 -17.06 -38.48
N PRO A 271 6.48 -18.07 -37.81
CA PRO A 271 7.16 -17.83 -36.55
C PRO A 271 8.25 -16.75 -36.67
N ARG A 272 8.25 -15.82 -35.72
CA ARG A 272 9.23 -14.74 -35.65
C ARG A 272 10.53 -15.36 -35.17
N HIS A 273 11.46 -15.50 -36.09
CA HIS A 273 12.83 -15.90 -35.80
C HIS A 273 13.70 -14.66 -35.82
N SER A 274 14.51 -14.50 -34.79
CA SER A 274 15.62 -13.55 -34.84
C SER A 274 16.69 -14.21 -35.69
N TYR A 275 17.06 -13.57 -36.79
CA TYR A 275 18.28 -13.94 -37.50
C TYR A 275 19.37 -13.02 -37.00
N ILE A 276 20.42 -13.62 -36.44
CA ILE A 276 21.68 -12.93 -36.18
C ILE A 276 22.67 -13.59 -37.11
N ASP A 277 23.10 -12.87 -38.14
CA ASP A 277 24.08 -13.29 -39.15
C ASP A 277 23.78 -14.67 -39.77
N GLY A 278 22.52 -14.85 -40.21
CA GLY A 278 22.04 -16.09 -40.85
C GLY A 278 21.74 -17.24 -39.90
N VAL A 279 22.07 -17.13 -38.61
CA VAL A 279 21.73 -18.12 -37.57
C VAL A 279 20.35 -17.83 -37.00
N LYS A 280 19.51 -18.86 -36.98
CA LYS A 280 18.08 -18.78 -36.64
C LYS A 280 17.84 -18.98 -35.15
N PHE A 281 17.55 -17.93 -34.41
CA PHE A 281 17.21 -17.99 -32.99
C PHE A 281 15.69 -18.03 -32.77
N ARG A 282 15.26 -18.87 -31.82
CA ARG A 282 13.87 -18.94 -31.39
C ARG A 282 13.66 -18.00 -30.20
N GLN A 283 12.83 -16.98 -30.38
CA GLN A 283 12.41 -16.13 -29.27
C GLN A 283 11.50 -16.88 -28.29
N PRO A 284 11.62 -16.63 -26.98
CA PRO A 284 10.67 -17.11 -25.99
C PRO A 284 9.25 -16.65 -26.34
N ARG A 285 8.27 -17.55 -26.23
CA ARG A 285 6.86 -17.22 -26.49
C ARG A 285 6.16 -16.91 -25.19
N LEU A 286 5.35 -15.86 -25.15
CA LEU A 286 4.47 -15.61 -24.00
C LEU A 286 3.57 -16.81 -23.71
N VAL A 287 3.30 -17.02 -22.42
CA VAL A 287 2.42 -18.09 -21.95
C VAL A 287 1.00 -17.88 -22.48
N SER A 288 0.33 -19.00 -22.83
CA SER A 288 -1.06 -18.96 -23.30
C SER A 288 -2.01 -18.35 -22.26
N ASN A 289 -3.06 -17.68 -22.73
CA ASN A 289 -4.06 -17.10 -21.84
C ASN A 289 -4.75 -18.13 -20.92
N SER A 290 -4.90 -19.38 -21.37
CA SER A 290 -5.50 -20.44 -20.56
C SER A 290 -4.62 -20.83 -19.38
N LYS A 291 -3.31 -20.95 -19.59
CA LYS A 291 -2.35 -21.23 -18.50
C LYS A 291 -2.24 -20.05 -17.54
N LEU A 292 -2.26 -18.80 -18.04
CA LEU A 292 -2.36 -17.62 -17.18
C LEU A 292 -3.67 -17.61 -16.38
N GLN A 293 -4.81 -17.93 -16.99
CA GLN A 293 -6.08 -18.00 -16.25
C GLN A 293 -6.09 -19.10 -15.19
N ALA A 294 -5.48 -20.26 -15.47
CA ALA A 294 -5.36 -21.32 -14.47
C ALA A 294 -4.52 -20.84 -13.28
N MET A 295 -3.41 -20.16 -13.53
CA MET A 295 -2.60 -19.54 -12.48
C MET A 295 -3.39 -18.48 -11.71
N THR A 296 -4.04 -17.52 -12.39
CA THR A 296 -4.83 -16.47 -11.74
C THR A 296 -5.96 -17.04 -10.89
N LYS A 297 -6.59 -18.15 -11.32
CA LYS A 297 -7.61 -18.86 -10.56
C LYS A 297 -7.05 -19.62 -9.35
N ALA A 298 -5.77 -19.98 -9.38
CA ALA A 298 -5.10 -20.63 -8.27
C ALA A 298 -4.60 -19.62 -7.22
N ILE A 299 -4.59 -18.31 -7.54
CA ILE A 299 -4.31 -17.27 -6.56
C ILE A 299 -5.44 -17.27 -5.54
N ASP A 300 -5.08 -17.50 -4.29
CA ASP A 300 -6.01 -17.33 -3.18
C ASP A 300 -6.32 -15.84 -3.01
N ILE A 301 -7.58 -15.48 -3.24
CA ILE A 301 -8.11 -14.13 -3.06
C ILE A 301 -9.00 -14.03 -1.83
N GLY A 302 -8.95 -15.05 -0.96
CA GLY A 302 -9.79 -15.23 0.21
C GLY A 302 -11.18 -15.75 -0.13
N HIS A 303 -11.97 -15.95 0.93
CA HIS A 303 -13.36 -16.37 0.81
C HIS A 303 -14.23 -15.24 0.27
N ILE A 304 -15.01 -15.55 -0.76
CA ILE A 304 -16.01 -14.67 -1.34
C ILE A 304 -17.39 -15.31 -1.12
N HIS A 305 -18.33 -14.52 -0.63
CA HIS A 305 -19.70 -14.93 -0.35
C HIS A 305 -20.65 -14.27 -1.36
N PRO A 306 -21.59 -15.04 -1.94
CA PRO A 306 -22.67 -14.42 -2.70
C PRO A 306 -23.52 -13.55 -1.77
N VAL A 307 -24.03 -12.43 -2.28
CA VAL A 307 -24.96 -11.57 -1.52
C VAL A 307 -26.37 -12.16 -1.64
N PRO A 308 -27.02 -12.57 -0.54
CA PRO A 308 -28.33 -13.23 -0.60
C PRO A 308 -29.38 -12.37 -1.31
N GLY A 309 -30.04 -12.91 -2.32
CA GLY A 309 -31.11 -12.21 -3.06
C GLY A 309 -30.63 -11.20 -4.10
N HIS A 310 -29.32 -10.98 -4.26
CA HIS A 310 -28.76 -10.01 -5.23
C HIS A 310 -27.73 -10.67 -6.15
N VAL A 311 -27.57 -10.13 -7.36
CA VAL A 311 -26.48 -10.51 -8.26
C VAL A 311 -25.23 -9.78 -7.79
N GLY A 312 -24.41 -10.44 -6.97
CA GLY A 312 -23.25 -9.81 -6.38
C GLY A 312 -22.47 -10.72 -5.45
N ALA A 313 -21.35 -10.20 -4.96
CA ALA A 313 -20.47 -10.88 -4.05
C ALA A 313 -19.85 -9.90 -3.05
N THR A 314 -19.64 -10.38 -1.83
CA THR A 314 -18.95 -9.68 -0.75
C THR A 314 -17.88 -10.59 -0.16
N ARG A 315 -16.98 -10.04 0.66
CA ARG A 315 -16.00 -10.83 1.41
C ARG A 315 -15.85 -10.31 2.84
N PRO A 316 -15.37 -11.14 3.77
CA PRO A 316 -15.08 -10.67 5.12
C PRO A 316 -13.98 -9.60 5.09
N LEU A 317 -14.29 -8.43 5.63
CA LEU A 317 -13.37 -7.29 5.72
C LEU A 317 -12.11 -7.66 6.51
N VAL A 318 -12.26 -8.41 7.61
CA VAL A 318 -11.12 -8.88 8.42
C VAL A 318 -10.12 -9.68 7.57
N SER A 319 -10.63 -10.67 6.83
CA SER A 319 -9.79 -11.52 5.98
C SER A 319 -9.11 -10.70 4.88
N LEU A 320 -9.84 -9.76 4.26
CA LEU A 320 -9.28 -8.88 3.23
C LEU A 320 -8.16 -8.00 3.79
N VAL A 321 -8.37 -7.36 4.94
CA VAL A 321 -7.34 -6.53 5.60
C VAL A 321 -6.11 -7.35 5.92
N TYR A 322 -6.28 -8.57 6.44
CA TYR A 322 -5.15 -9.45 6.77
C TYR A 322 -4.34 -9.82 5.53
N MET A 323 -5.00 -10.21 4.43
CA MET A 323 -4.31 -10.51 3.17
C MET A 323 -3.56 -9.31 2.61
N ILE A 324 -4.18 -8.11 2.65
CA ILE A 324 -3.55 -6.88 2.15
C ILE A 324 -2.29 -6.57 2.97
N VAL A 325 -2.38 -6.62 4.30
CA VAL A 325 -1.27 -6.29 5.20
C VAL A 325 -0.16 -7.33 5.10
N ASP A 326 -0.51 -8.62 5.09
CA ASP A 326 0.44 -9.72 4.95
C ASP A 326 1.23 -9.61 3.65
N LEU A 327 0.57 -9.29 2.53
CA LEU A 327 1.23 -9.06 1.24
C LEU A 327 2.26 -7.91 1.32
N HIS A 328 1.87 -6.76 1.87
CA HIS A 328 2.76 -5.59 1.92
C HIS A 328 3.88 -5.73 2.95
N LEU A 329 3.70 -6.57 3.98
CA LEU A 329 4.73 -6.85 4.96
C LEU A 329 5.69 -7.97 4.53
N SER A 330 5.23 -8.91 3.69
CA SER A 330 6.01 -10.07 3.26
C SER A 330 6.87 -9.81 2.02
N VAL A 331 6.51 -8.81 1.20
CA VAL A 331 7.20 -8.52 -0.06
C VAL A 331 8.16 -7.34 0.13
N SER A 332 9.48 -7.58 0.03
CA SER A 332 10.53 -6.60 0.37
C SER A 332 10.35 -5.23 -0.29
N HIS A 333 10.07 -5.19 -1.60
CA HIS A 333 9.89 -3.93 -2.31
C HIS A 333 8.61 -3.19 -1.92
N LEU A 334 7.56 -3.89 -1.45
CA LEU A 334 6.33 -3.26 -0.95
C LEU A 334 6.52 -2.72 0.47
N VAL A 335 7.30 -3.41 1.31
CA VAL A 335 7.66 -2.93 2.65
C VAL A 335 8.36 -1.58 2.58
N GLU A 336 9.29 -1.41 1.63
CA GLU A 336 10.03 -0.17 1.41
C GLU A 336 9.12 1.00 0.98
N GLU A 337 7.98 0.68 0.36
CA GLU A 337 6.96 1.65 -0.05
C GLU A 337 6.02 2.06 1.10
N LEU A 338 6.08 1.43 2.28
CA LEU A 338 5.23 1.79 3.40
C LEU A 338 5.58 3.16 4.01
N ARG A 339 4.54 3.87 4.46
CA ARG A 339 4.63 5.13 5.20
C ARG A 339 3.84 5.05 6.49
N TRP A 340 4.44 5.54 7.56
CA TRP A 340 3.86 5.53 8.90
C TRP A 340 3.47 6.94 9.30
N PHE A 341 2.22 7.12 9.68
CA PHE A 341 1.71 8.41 10.12
C PHE A 341 2.00 8.61 11.60
N LYS A 342 2.37 9.84 11.99
CA LYS A 342 2.64 10.23 13.38
C LYS A 342 3.67 9.34 14.10
N GLY A 343 4.63 8.79 13.36
CA GLY A 343 5.67 7.90 13.90
C GLY A 343 5.18 6.54 14.40
N LYS A 344 3.93 6.14 14.12
CA LYS A 344 3.37 4.87 14.56
C LYS A 344 3.65 3.76 13.54
N GLU A 345 4.74 3.04 13.71
CA GLU A 345 5.07 1.87 12.89
C GLU A 345 4.00 0.78 13.05
N ASN A 346 3.67 0.06 11.96
CA ASN A 346 2.66 -1.00 11.91
C ASN A 346 1.24 -0.54 12.25
N HIS A 347 0.97 0.76 12.23
CA HIS A 347 -0.38 1.31 12.32
C HIS A 347 -0.92 1.59 10.91
N PHE A 348 -1.94 0.84 10.50
CA PHE A 348 -2.53 0.91 9.18
C PHE A 348 -3.84 1.70 9.20
N ILE A 349 -3.93 2.70 8.33
CA ILE A 349 -5.14 3.51 8.13
C ILE A 349 -5.78 3.06 6.83
N PHE A 350 -6.96 2.44 6.96
CA PHE A 350 -7.78 2.03 5.84
C PHE A 350 -8.88 3.05 5.58
N CYS A 351 -9.17 3.25 4.30
CA CYS A 351 -10.23 4.10 3.83
C CYS A 351 -11.23 3.23 3.08
N PHE A 352 -12.45 3.21 3.58
CA PHE A 352 -13.59 2.53 2.97
C PHE A 352 -14.41 3.53 2.17
N ALA A 353 -14.75 3.14 0.95
CA ALA A 353 -15.61 3.89 0.06
C ALA A 353 -16.52 2.93 -0.68
N ASP A 354 -17.76 3.34 -0.91
CA ASP A 354 -18.67 2.70 -1.86
C ASP A 354 -18.96 3.73 -2.95
N ASP A 355 -18.98 3.29 -4.19
CA ASP A 355 -19.29 4.16 -5.33
C ASP A 355 -20.17 3.43 -6.34
N GLY A 356 -21.18 4.15 -6.85
CA GLY A 356 -21.98 3.73 -7.99
C GLY A 356 -21.09 3.74 -9.22
N THR A 357 -20.70 2.55 -9.70
CA THR A 357 -19.60 2.44 -10.65
C THR A 357 -20.07 2.77 -12.07
N PRO A 358 -19.58 3.84 -12.73
CA PRO A 358 -19.83 4.03 -14.17
C PRO A 358 -19.01 3.06 -15.04
N GLU A 359 -18.14 2.24 -14.44
CA GLU A 359 -17.19 1.38 -15.15
C GLU A 359 -17.81 0.10 -15.73
N THR A 360 -19.07 -0.20 -15.42
CA THR A 360 -19.81 -1.30 -16.05
C THR A 360 -20.96 -0.82 -16.91
N LYS A 361 -21.34 -1.65 -17.89
CA LYS A 361 -22.50 -1.37 -18.77
C LYS A 361 -23.83 -1.30 -18.03
N GLU A 362 -23.86 -1.73 -16.77
CA GLU A 362 -25.04 -1.78 -15.92
C GLU A 362 -25.00 -0.57 -15.00
N ALA A 363 -25.94 0.37 -15.23
CA ALA A 363 -26.04 1.64 -14.51
C ALA A 363 -26.39 1.50 -13.02
N SER A 364 -26.69 0.28 -12.59
CA SER A 364 -27.09 -0.08 -11.23
C SER A 364 -26.01 -0.82 -10.45
N MET A 365 -24.76 -0.91 -10.90
CA MET A 365 -23.73 -1.62 -10.13
C MET A 365 -23.06 -0.70 -9.13
N SER A 366 -22.92 -1.14 -7.87
CA SER A 366 -22.12 -0.47 -6.85
C SER A 366 -21.00 -1.37 -6.33
N VAL A 367 -19.86 -0.74 -6.01
CA VAL A 367 -18.63 -1.40 -5.61
C VAL A 367 -18.09 -0.76 -4.34
N GLY A 368 -18.01 -1.56 -3.28
CA GLY A 368 -17.28 -1.21 -2.07
C GLY A 368 -15.81 -1.51 -2.22
N THR A 369 -14.96 -0.55 -1.91
CA THR A 369 -13.50 -0.68 -1.98
C THR A 369 -12.84 -0.29 -0.66
N LEU A 370 -11.69 -0.91 -0.41
CA LEU A 370 -10.74 -0.53 0.63
C LEU A 370 -9.48 0.00 -0.03
N SER A 371 -8.98 1.12 0.45
CA SER A 371 -7.64 1.63 0.14
C SER A 371 -6.86 1.83 1.44
N CYS A 372 -5.54 1.70 1.41
CA CYS A 372 -4.72 1.94 2.59
C CYS A 372 -3.83 3.16 2.39
N TRP A 373 -3.89 4.11 3.32
CA TRP A 373 -3.14 5.36 3.22
C TRP A 373 -1.64 5.18 3.41
N ASN A 374 -1.22 4.07 4.01
CA ASN A 374 0.18 3.75 4.23
C ASN A 374 0.93 3.40 2.93
N PHE A 375 0.23 3.22 1.80
CA PHE A 375 0.80 2.81 0.51
C PHE A 375 1.25 4.01 -0.35
N ASN A 376 2.19 4.81 0.18
CA ASN A 376 2.88 5.98 -0.42
C ASN A 376 2.16 6.67 -1.61
N GLY A 377 2.85 7.01 -2.72
CA GLY A 377 2.29 7.81 -3.83
C GLY A 377 1.17 7.13 -4.64
N ARG A 378 0.53 6.10 -4.08
CA ARG A 378 -0.43 5.23 -4.76
C ARG A 378 -1.75 5.08 -4.00
N VAL A 379 -1.98 5.84 -2.92
CA VAL A 379 -3.25 5.84 -2.14
C VAL A 379 -4.49 6.06 -3.01
N ARG A 380 -4.38 6.85 -4.10
CA ARG A 380 -5.46 7.10 -5.07
C ARG A 380 -5.31 6.34 -6.39
N SER A 381 -4.40 5.38 -6.46
CA SER A 381 -4.23 4.56 -7.65
C SER A 381 -5.23 3.39 -7.63
N SER A 382 -5.88 3.14 -8.75
CA SER A 382 -6.74 1.95 -8.94
C SER A 382 -6.03 0.63 -8.69
N LYS A 383 -4.69 0.61 -8.69
CA LYS A 383 -3.89 -0.57 -8.33
C LYS A 383 -3.95 -0.96 -6.85
N TYR A 384 -4.36 -0.03 -5.98
CA TYR A 384 -4.41 -0.19 -4.51
C TYR A 384 -5.82 -0.01 -3.96
N GLN A 385 -6.82 -0.10 -4.83
CA GLN A 385 -8.22 -0.21 -4.46
C GLN A 385 -8.60 -1.69 -4.45
N TYR A 386 -8.90 -2.20 -3.27
CA TYR A 386 -9.24 -3.60 -3.05
C TYR A 386 -10.75 -3.74 -2.93
N ASN A 387 -11.36 -4.49 -3.86
CA ASN A 387 -12.81 -4.68 -3.87
C ASN A 387 -13.25 -5.50 -2.66
N LEU A 388 -14.07 -4.91 -1.80
CA LEU A 388 -14.71 -5.56 -0.66
C LEU A 388 -16.02 -6.24 -1.09
N HIS A 389 -16.88 -5.51 -1.81
CA HIS A 389 -18.10 -6.05 -2.40
C HIS A 389 -18.37 -5.47 -3.78
N ILE A 390 -19.11 -6.22 -4.58
CA ILE A 390 -19.62 -5.82 -5.88
C ILE A 390 -21.06 -6.31 -5.95
N VAL A 391 -22.03 -5.41 -6.06
CA VAL A 391 -23.44 -5.75 -6.10
C VAL A 391 -24.10 -5.02 -7.26
N ASN A 392 -24.84 -5.76 -8.08
CA ASN A 392 -25.64 -5.21 -9.15
C ASN A 392 -26.99 -4.72 -8.60
N ASP A 393 -26.93 -3.67 -7.78
CA ASP A 393 -28.10 -2.96 -7.29
C ASP A 393 -27.73 -1.51 -6.97
N SER A 394 -28.73 -0.62 -6.97
CA SER A 394 -28.53 0.79 -6.65
C SER A 394 -27.93 0.92 -5.25
N GLU A 395 -26.95 1.82 -5.07
CA GLU A 395 -26.32 2.14 -3.78
C GLU A 395 -27.33 2.45 -2.64
N LYS A 396 -28.55 2.85 -3.01
CA LYS A 396 -29.65 3.19 -2.08
C LYS A 396 -30.47 1.96 -1.66
N ALA A 397 -30.19 0.79 -2.23
CA ALA A 397 -30.89 -0.44 -1.93
C ALA A 397 -30.65 -0.86 -0.48
N PRO A 398 -31.67 -1.43 0.21
CA PRO A 398 -31.56 -1.80 1.63
C PRO A 398 -30.37 -2.73 1.94
N ILE A 399 -29.98 -3.57 0.99
CA ILE A 399 -28.85 -4.50 1.11
C ILE A 399 -27.54 -3.81 1.47
N PHE A 400 -27.31 -2.58 0.99
CA PHE A 400 -26.08 -1.85 1.30
C PHE A 400 -26.02 -1.44 2.76
N ARG A 401 -27.15 -1.15 3.41
CA ARG A 401 -27.16 -0.90 4.86
C ARG A 401 -26.76 -2.13 5.65
N GLU A 402 -27.18 -3.32 5.21
CA GLU A 402 -26.79 -4.58 5.83
C GLU A 402 -25.29 -4.85 5.63
N LEU A 403 -24.79 -4.67 4.40
CA LEU A 403 -23.36 -4.80 4.09
C LEU A 403 -22.50 -3.81 4.88
N TRP A 404 -22.87 -2.52 4.92
CA TRP A 404 -22.15 -1.51 5.70
C TRP A 404 -22.23 -1.78 7.20
N GLY A 405 -23.35 -2.29 7.70
CA GLY A 405 -23.50 -2.72 9.09
C GLY A 405 -22.52 -3.83 9.45
N GLU A 406 -22.43 -4.87 8.61
CA GLU A 406 -21.50 -5.98 8.78
C GLU A 406 -20.04 -5.52 8.68
N HIS A 407 -19.72 -4.70 7.67
CA HIS A 407 -18.38 -4.14 7.50
C HIS A 407 -17.99 -3.24 8.68
N GLY A 408 -18.90 -2.39 9.16
CA GLY A 408 -18.69 -1.53 10.32
C GLY A 408 -18.47 -2.32 11.61
N PHE A 409 -19.18 -3.44 11.80
CA PHE A 409 -18.91 -4.34 12.92
C PHE A 409 -17.48 -4.93 12.85
N GLN A 410 -17.07 -5.39 11.66
CA GLN A 410 -15.73 -5.93 11.45
C GLN A 410 -14.61 -4.89 11.59
N MET A 411 -14.84 -3.66 11.15
CA MET A 411 -13.91 -2.53 11.35
C MET A 411 -13.69 -2.28 12.85
N LYS A 412 -14.77 -2.18 13.64
CA LYS A 412 -14.69 -2.01 15.10
C LYS A 412 -13.91 -3.14 15.77
N LEU A 413 -14.11 -4.38 15.32
CA LEU A 413 -13.36 -5.53 15.83
C LEU A 413 -11.85 -5.41 15.56
N LEU A 414 -11.48 -4.90 14.38
CA LEU A 414 -10.08 -4.68 14.03
C LEU A 414 -9.46 -3.52 14.82
N GLU A 415 -10.19 -2.42 15.03
CA GLU A 415 -9.72 -1.25 15.78
C GLU A 415 -9.57 -1.51 17.28
N ALA A 416 -10.39 -2.40 17.85
CA ALA A 416 -10.46 -2.63 19.29
C ALA A 416 -9.17 -3.21 19.90
N ARG A 417 -8.32 -3.88 19.11
CA ARG A 417 -7.10 -4.51 19.62
C ARG A 417 -6.00 -4.62 18.57
N PRO A 418 -4.73 -4.76 18.98
CA PRO A 418 -3.65 -5.13 18.07
C PRO A 418 -3.79 -6.57 17.56
N HIS A 419 -3.29 -6.84 16.36
CA HIS A 419 -3.30 -8.16 15.71
C HIS A 419 -1.88 -8.51 15.23
N THR A 420 -1.51 -9.78 15.27
CA THR A 420 -0.20 -10.21 14.78
C THR A 420 -0.31 -10.68 13.33
N ILE A 421 0.38 -10.00 12.40
CA ILE A 421 0.37 -10.30 10.96
C ILE A 421 1.80 -10.26 10.44
N ALA A 422 2.23 -11.26 9.67
CA ALA A 422 3.61 -11.43 9.21
C ALA A 422 4.65 -11.28 10.35
N GLY A 423 4.32 -11.75 11.56
CA GLY A 423 5.17 -11.64 12.76
C GLY A 423 5.27 -10.24 13.37
N LYS A 424 4.53 -9.25 12.87
CA LYS A 424 4.50 -7.88 13.40
C LYS A 424 3.19 -7.61 14.13
N LEU A 425 3.26 -6.83 15.21
CA LEU A 425 2.09 -6.35 15.93
C LEU A 425 1.50 -5.14 15.20
N CYS A 426 0.36 -5.32 14.55
CA CYS A 426 -0.32 -4.33 13.74
C CYS A 426 -1.54 -3.75 14.47
N THR A 427 -1.83 -2.49 14.23
CA THR A 427 -3.06 -1.82 14.69
C THR A 427 -3.76 -1.16 13.50
N PHE A 428 -5.07 -0.96 13.62
CA PHE A 428 -5.91 -0.50 12.52
C PHE A 428 -6.72 0.74 12.89
N GLU A 429 -6.98 1.58 11.90
CA GLU A 429 -7.88 2.72 11.95
C GLU A 429 -8.65 2.75 10.62
N PHE A 430 -9.97 2.96 10.66
CA PHE A 430 -10.81 3.07 9.49
C PHE A 430 -11.35 4.49 9.31
N ARG A 431 -11.35 4.95 8.07
CA ARG A 431 -11.88 6.25 7.64
C ARG A 431 -12.88 6.04 6.52
N ALA A 432 -13.90 6.89 6.47
CA ALA A 432 -14.76 7.02 5.31
C ALA A 432 -14.04 7.85 4.24
N GLY A 433 -14.15 7.46 2.97
CA GLY A 433 -13.64 8.25 1.85
C GLY A 433 -14.49 8.18 0.59
N GLY A 434 -15.77 7.87 0.72
CA GLY A 434 -16.75 8.08 -0.34
C GLY A 434 -17.07 9.57 -0.52
N ASP A 435 -17.89 9.88 -1.53
CA ASP A 435 -18.38 11.24 -1.73
C ASP A 435 -19.31 11.68 -0.58
N GLU A 436 -19.55 12.99 -0.47
CA GLU A 436 -20.39 13.55 0.62
C GLU A 436 -21.81 12.99 0.60
N SER A 437 -22.33 12.61 -0.58
CA SER A 437 -23.66 12.02 -0.72
C SER A 437 -23.73 10.62 -0.08
N TRP A 438 -22.72 9.81 -0.35
CA TRP A 438 -22.55 8.49 0.22
C TRP A 438 -22.32 8.56 1.73
N VAL A 439 -21.40 9.42 2.18
CA VAL A 439 -21.11 9.61 3.60
C VAL A 439 -22.38 10.03 4.35
N ALA A 440 -23.12 11.01 3.82
CA ALA A 440 -24.37 11.44 4.43
C ALA A 440 -25.40 10.29 4.50
N THR A 441 -25.54 9.53 3.41
CA THR A 441 -26.47 8.38 3.37
C THR A 441 -26.07 7.27 4.35
N ALA A 442 -24.78 6.95 4.45
CA ALA A 442 -24.25 5.93 5.34
C ALA A 442 -24.38 6.33 6.82
N LEU A 443 -24.23 7.62 7.13
CA LEU A 443 -24.39 8.17 8.48
C LEU A 443 -25.84 8.51 8.84
N GLY A 444 -26.77 8.44 7.89
CA GLY A 444 -28.16 8.85 8.09
C GLY A 444 -28.34 10.37 8.20
N GLU A 445 -27.38 11.14 7.69
CA GLU A 445 -27.41 12.60 7.61
C GLU A 445 -28.27 13.08 6.42
N THR A 446 -28.66 14.35 6.46
CA THR A 446 -29.39 14.98 5.37
C THR A 446 -28.49 15.20 4.15
N SER A 447 -29.04 15.08 2.94
CA SER A 447 -28.27 15.29 1.71
C SER A 447 -27.66 16.70 1.64
N ALA A 448 -26.60 16.87 0.84
CA ALA A 448 -26.00 18.19 0.58
C ALA A 448 -26.98 19.23 0.00
N SER A 449 -28.11 18.77 -0.55
CA SER A 449 -29.22 19.60 -1.03
C SER A 449 -30.28 19.96 0.04
N ALA A 450 -30.07 19.56 1.30
CA ALA A 450 -31.00 19.86 2.37
C ALA A 450 -31.02 21.36 2.68
N THR A 451 -32.22 21.87 2.99
CA THR A 451 -32.44 23.28 3.32
C THR A 451 -31.59 23.74 4.52
N TYR A 452 -31.25 22.81 5.42
CA TYR A 452 -30.39 23.04 6.56
C TYR A 452 -29.24 22.02 6.52
N PRO A 453 -28.00 22.43 6.20
CA PRO A 453 -26.86 21.53 6.21
C PRO A 453 -26.57 21.03 7.62
N SER A 454 -25.97 19.84 7.72
CA SER A 454 -25.43 19.33 8.98
C SER A 454 -24.34 20.30 9.50
N PRO A 455 -24.30 20.62 10.82
CA PRO A 455 -23.39 21.62 11.38
C PRO A 455 -21.89 21.32 11.23
#